data_AF-A0A238D6F6-F1
#
_entry.id   AF-A0A238D6F6-F1
#
_cell.length_a   1.000
_cell.length_b   1.000
_cell.length_c   1.000
_cell.angle_alpha   90.00
_cell.angle_beta   90.00
_cell.angle_gamma   90.00
#
_symmetry.space_group_name_H-M   'P 1'
#
loop_
_entity.id
_entity.type
_entity.pdbx_description
1 polymer ?
#
loop_
_entity_poly.entity_id
_entity_poly.type
_entity_poly.pdbx_seq_one_letter_code
_entity_poly.pdbx_strand_id
1 'polypeptide(L)'
;MHRARGKKYAYKTAYDMYKLAAEKAGVNDTTPHDIRAKCLTDAKKQGLDPQALGGHSTMAMTLRYLRQFETTVAQPPQRIRQTPKILDNLSSNA
;
A
#
# COMPACT_ATOMS: atom_id res chain seq x y z
N MET A 1 -1.70 -16.15 -26.17
CA MET A 1 -0.53 -17.06 -26.10
C MET A 1 -0.91 -18.32 -25.33
N HIS A 2 -0.93 -19.48 -25.98
CA HIS A 2 -1.28 -20.76 -25.34
C HIS A 2 -0.05 -21.67 -25.23
N ARG A 3 0.19 -22.18 -24.02
CA ARG A 3 1.03 -23.37 -23.82
C ARG A 3 0.11 -24.59 -23.72
N ALA A 4 0.55 -25.71 -24.28
CA ALA A 4 -0.16 -26.98 -24.15
C ALA A 4 -0.37 -27.36 -22.67
N ARG A 5 -1.62 -27.70 -22.33
CA ARG A 5 -2.15 -28.32 -21.09
C ARG A 5 -1.15 -28.52 -19.94
N GLY A 6 -1.26 -27.69 -18.90
CA GLY A 6 -0.76 -27.98 -17.54
C GLY A 6 0.72 -27.68 -17.26
N LYS A 7 1.51 -27.21 -18.23
CA LYS A 7 2.92 -26.87 -17.99
C LYS A 7 3.08 -25.48 -17.39
N LYS A 8 3.98 -25.34 -16.41
CA LYS A 8 4.36 -24.05 -15.81
C LYS A 8 4.79 -23.06 -16.90
N TYR A 9 4.40 -21.79 -16.76
CA TYR A 9 4.90 -20.73 -17.63
C TYR A 9 6.41 -20.51 -17.40
N ALA A 10 7.13 -20.21 -18.47
CA ALA A 10 8.49 -19.70 -18.32
C ALA A 10 8.41 -18.26 -17.78
N TYR A 11 9.43 -17.85 -17.01
CA TYR A 11 9.50 -16.50 -16.46
C TYR A 11 9.33 -15.41 -17.53
N LYS A 12 10.01 -15.57 -18.68
CA LYS A 12 9.91 -14.63 -19.80
C LYS A 12 8.46 -14.46 -20.28
N THR A 13 7.70 -15.56 -20.37
CA THR A 13 6.29 -15.47 -20.77
C THR A 13 5.46 -14.67 -19.76
N ALA A 14 5.68 -14.89 -18.46
CA ALA A 14 5.01 -14.10 -17.42
C ALA A 14 5.40 -12.61 -17.48
N TYR A 15 6.67 -12.33 -17.73
CA TYR A 15 7.18 -10.97 -17.91
C TYR A 15 6.58 -10.27 -19.14
N ASP A 16 6.52 -10.95 -20.28
CA ASP A 16 5.93 -10.43 -21.52
C ASP A 16 4.42 -10.14 -21.33
N MET A 17 3.70 -11.06 -20.66
CA MET A 17 2.29 -10.86 -20.31
C MET A 17 2.09 -9.64 -19.40
N TYR A 18 2.97 -9.48 -18.41
CA TYR A 18 2.95 -8.31 -17.55
C TYR A 18 3.18 -7.01 -18.33
N LYS A 19 4.17 -6.96 -19.23
CA LYS A 19 4.45 -5.76 -20.03
C LYS A 19 3.25 -5.36 -20.91
N LEU A 20 2.60 -6.33 -21.56
CA LEU A 20 1.38 -6.08 -22.33
C LEU A 20 0.23 -5.56 -21.45
N ALA A 21 0.10 -6.08 -20.23
CA ALA A 21 -0.90 -5.59 -19.29
C ALA A 21 -0.60 -4.16 -18.80
N ALA A 22 0.67 -3.87 -18.50
CA ALA A 22 1.13 -2.55 -18.08
C ALA A 22 0.91 -1.49 -19.18
N GLU A 23 1.25 -1.83 -20.44
CA GLU A 23 0.99 -0.98 -21.60
C GLU A 23 -0.50 -0.68 -21.77
N LYS A 24 -1.36 -1.70 -21.70
CA LYS A 24 -2.83 -1.54 -21.77
C LYS A 24 -3.39 -0.71 -20.62
N ALA A 25 -2.78 -0.78 -19.44
CA ALA A 25 -3.16 0.02 -18.28
C ALA A 25 -2.58 1.45 -18.34
N GLY A 26 -1.77 1.79 -19.34
CA GLY A 26 -1.08 3.09 -19.43
C GLY A 26 0.01 3.29 -18.37
N VAL A 27 0.46 2.23 -17.72
CA VAL A 27 1.52 2.28 -16.71
C VAL A 27 2.85 1.96 -17.38
N ASN A 28 3.62 3.00 -17.68
CA ASN A 28 4.91 2.89 -18.34
C ASN A 28 6.06 2.68 -17.35
N ASP A 29 7.20 2.22 -17.87
CA ASP A 29 8.46 2.08 -17.12
C ASP A 29 8.38 1.26 -15.82
N THR A 30 7.55 0.22 -15.82
CA THR A 30 7.34 -0.64 -14.65
C THR A 30 7.75 -2.08 -14.92
N THR A 31 8.14 -2.80 -13.86
CA THR A 31 8.57 -4.19 -13.87
C THR A 31 7.74 -5.01 -12.87
N PRO A 32 7.67 -6.35 -13.01
CA PRO A 32 6.93 -7.19 -12.06
C PRO A 32 7.41 -7.03 -10.60
N HIS A 33 8.67 -6.65 -10.38
CA HIS A 33 9.20 -6.38 -9.04
C HIS A 33 8.58 -5.14 -8.39
N ASP A 34 8.04 -4.23 -9.18
CA ASP A 34 7.36 -3.04 -8.66
C ASP A 34 5.98 -3.39 -8.10
N ILE A 35 5.34 -4.45 -8.60
CA ILE A 35 4.14 -5.02 -7.93
C ILE A 35 4.52 -5.48 -6.53
N ARG A 36 5.65 -6.22 -6.40
CA ARG A 36 6.12 -6.67 -5.09
C ARG A 36 6.42 -5.49 -4.16
N ALA A 37 7.11 -4.46 -4.66
CA ALA A 37 7.36 -3.23 -3.91
C ALA A 37 6.05 -2.56 -3.43
N LYS A 38 5.06 -2.46 -4.32
CA LYS A 38 3.74 -1.92 -3.99
C LYS A 38 3.04 -2.74 -2.91
N CYS A 39 2.96 -4.07 -3.06
CA CYS A 39 2.33 -4.94 -2.08
C CYS A 39 2.97 -4.84 -0.69
N LEU A 40 4.30 -4.81 -0.61
CA LEU A 40 5.01 -4.67 0.67
C LEU A 40 4.78 -3.30 1.31
N THR A 41 4.71 -2.26 0.48
CA THR A 41 4.42 -0.91 0.96
C THR A 41 2.97 -0.79 1.46
N ASP A 42 2.01 -1.37 0.75
CA ASP A 42 0.60 -1.38 1.16
C ASP A 42 0.40 -2.20 2.45
N ALA A 43 1.09 -3.34 2.60
CA ALA A 43 1.08 -4.11 3.84
C ALA A 43 1.60 -3.30 5.04
N LYS A 44 2.71 -2.58 4.87
CA LYS A 44 3.24 -1.68 5.91
C LYS A 44 2.23 -0.58 6.26
N LYS A 45 1.58 0.04 5.27
CA LYS A 45 0.54 1.07 5.49
C LYS A 45 -0.67 0.55 6.26
N GLN A 46 -1.01 -0.72 6.06
CA GLN A 46 -2.08 -1.39 6.80
C GLN A 46 -1.65 -1.84 8.21
N GLY A 47 -0.39 -1.63 8.60
CA GLY A 47 0.15 -2.10 9.87
C GLY A 47 0.42 -3.61 9.92
N LEU A 48 0.44 -4.27 8.77
CA LEU A 48 0.81 -5.70 8.66
C LEU A 48 2.33 -5.87 8.64
N ASP A 49 2.81 -7.11 8.73
CA ASP A 49 4.24 -7.42 8.64
C ASP A 49 4.69 -7.62 7.18
N PRO A 50 5.37 -6.63 6.56
CA PRO A 50 5.88 -6.76 5.20
C PRO A 50 7.05 -7.75 5.09
N GLN A 51 7.81 -8.02 6.16
CA GLN A 51 8.92 -8.97 6.09
C GLN A 51 8.40 -10.40 5.95
N ALA A 52 7.43 -10.78 6.78
CA ALA A 52 6.79 -12.08 6.70
C ALA A 52 6.10 -12.29 5.35
N LEU A 53 5.36 -11.27 4.87
CA LEU A 53 4.71 -11.32 3.55
C LEU A 53 5.72 -11.42 2.39
N GLY A 54 6.86 -10.75 2.53
CA GLY A 54 7.96 -10.83 1.58
C GLY A 54 8.70 -12.17 1.63
N GLY A 55 8.62 -12.93 2.72
CA GLY A 55 9.51 -14.06 2.95
C GLY A 55 10.99 -13.62 3.00
N HIS A 56 11.27 -12.42 3.50
CA HIS A 56 12.63 -11.90 3.61
C HIS A 56 13.27 -12.33 4.93
N SER A 57 14.51 -12.80 4.88
CA SER A 57 15.26 -13.19 6.07
C SER A 57 15.67 -12.00 6.94
N THR A 58 15.82 -10.82 6.36
CA THR A 58 16.24 -9.60 7.07
C THR A 58 15.39 -8.39 6.68
N MET A 59 15.22 -7.46 7.61
CA MET A 59 14.53 -6.19 7.33
C MET A 59 15.25 -5.32 6.28
N ALA A 60 16.58 -5.43 6.17
CA ALA A 60 17.35 -4.73 5.13
C ALA A 60 16.88 -5.09 3.71
N MET A 61 16.49 -6.35 3.47
CA MET A 61 15.93 -6.78 2.19
C MET A 61 14.56 -6.15 1.95
N THR A 62 13.70 -6.11 2.98
CA THR A 62 12.37 -5.48 2.91
C THR A 62 12.47 -3.98 2.62
N LEU A 63 13.41 -3.28 3.26
CA LEU A 63 13.62 -1.84 3.09
C LEU A 63 13.96 -1.46 1.64
N ARG A 64 14.66 -2.31 0.87
CA ARG A 64 14.93 -2.08 -0.56
C ARG A 64 13.66 -1.99 -1.42
N TYR A 65 12.58 -2.63 -0.98
CA TYR A 65 11.29 -2.65 -1.66
C TYR A 65 10.30 -1.59 -1.16
N LEU A 66 10.54 -0.99 0.00
CA LEU A 66 9.77 0.15 0.51
C LEU A 66 10.25 1.43 -0.18
N ARG A 67 9.87 1.58 -1.46
CA ARG A 67 10.35 2.65 -2.35
C ARG A 67 9.44 3.88 -2.40
N GLN A 68 8.21 3.80 -1.88
CA GLN A 68 7.40 5.02 -1.81
C GLN A 68 8.02 5.94 -0.76
N PHE A 69 8.39 7.14 -1.20
CA PHE A 69 8.52 8.28 -0.32
C PHE A 69 7.19 8.40 0.45
N GLU A 70 7.21 8.08 1.74
CA GLU A 70 6.09 8.38 2.62
C GLU A 70 6.05 9.90 2.75
N THR A 71 5.18 10.56 2.00
CA THR A 71 4.84 11.96 2.28
C THR A 71 4.02 11.97 3.56
N THR A 72 4.60 12.48 4.65
CA THR A 72 3.88 12.69 5.90
C THR A 72 2.71 13.63 5.65
N VAL A 73 1.49 13.09 5.61
CA VAL A 73 0.27 13.89 5.52
C VAL A 73 0.00 14.44 6.92
N ALA A 74 0.37 15.71 7.15
CA ALA A 74 0.08 16.40 8.40
C ALA A 74 -1.43 16.66 8.52
N GLN A 75 -2.01 16.32 9.68
CA GLN A 75 -3.38 16.73 9.99
C GLN A 75 -3.37 18.18 10.47
N PRO A 76 -4.26 19.06 9.95
CA PRO A 76 -4.37 20.43 10.45
C PRO A 76 -4.85 20.41 11.91
N PRO A 77 -4.42 21.39 12.74
CA PRO A 77 -4.90 21.49 14.11
C PRO A 77 -6.42 21.64 14.12
N GLN A 78 -7.12 20.78 14.87
CA GLN A 78 -8.56 20.91 15.03
C GLN A 78 -8.87 22.11 15.93
N ARG A 79 -9.79 22.97 15.48
CA ARG A 79 -10.30 24.06 16.31
C ARG A 79 -11.03 23.46 17.50
N ILE A 80 -10.47 23.63 18.70
CA ILE A 80 -11.14 23.32 19.96
C ILE A 80 -12.39 24.21 20.03
N ARG A 81 -13.58 23.63 19.78
CA ARG A 81 -14.84 24.29 20.10
C ARG A 81 -14.97 24.29 21.61
N GLN A 82 -14.63 25.40 22.26
CA GLN A 82 -15.05 25.59 23.64
C GLN A 82 -16.57 25.76 23.63
N THR A 83 -17.30 24.70 23.98
CA THR A 83 -18.72 24.85 24.33
C THR A 83 -18.77 25.70 25.60
N PRO A 84 -19.43 26.88 25.59
CA PRO A 84 -19.57 27.65 26.81
C PRO A 84 -20.34 26.84 27.84
N LYS A 85 -19.80 26.71 29.06
CA LYS A 85 -20.38 25.99 30.23
C LYS A 85 -21.72 26.56 30.73
N ILE A 86 -22.41 27.39 29.94
CA ILE A 86 -23.59 28.15 30.38
C ILE A 86 -24.86 27.28 30.32
N LEU A 87 -24.86 26.15 29.59
CA LEU A 87 -26.07 25.33 29.39
C LEU A 87 -26.30 24.24 30.46
N ASP A 88 -25.34 23.95 31.34
CA ASP A 88 -25.47 22.86 32.32
C ASP A 88 -26.33 23.24 33.55
N ASN A 89 -26.59 24.54 33.79
CA ASN A 89 -27.30 25.02 34.98
C ASN A 89 -28.81 25.25 34.78
N LEU A 90 -29.38 24.95 33.61
CA LEU A 90 -30.81 25.13 33.34
C LEU A 90 -31.67 23.87 33.59
N SER A 91 -31.07 22.72 33.95
CA SER A 91 -31.78 21.46 34.16
C SER A 91 -32.03 21.08 35.64
N SER A 92 -31.66 21.93 36.61
CA SER A 92 -31.77 21.61 38.05
C SER A 92 -32.94 22.27 38.80
N ASN A 93 -33.85 22.97 38.11
CA ASN A 93 -35.04 23.59 38.73
C ASN A 93 -36.34 23.19 38.00
N ALA A 94 -36.62 21.89 37.92
CA ALA A 94 -37.92 21.35 37.52
C ALA A 94 -38.41 20.35 38.58
#